data_AF-A0A7W0VMZ0-F1
#
_entry.id   AF-A0A7W0VMZ0-F1
#
_cell.length_a   1.000
_cell.length_b   1.000
_cell.length_c   1.000
_cell.angle_alpha   90.00
_cell.angle_beta   90.00
_cell.angle_gamma   90.00
#
_symmetry.space_group_name_H-M   'P 1'
#
loop_
_entity.id
_entity.type
_entity.pdbx_description
1 polymer ?
#
loop_
_entity_poly.entity_id
_entity_poly.type
_entity_poly.pdbx_seq_one_letter_code
_entity_poly.pdbx_strand_id
1 'polypeptide(L)'
;MGWFVIASLLVVTACGAELGGTGQATPDASGGGGDGGVNVDAAIDALAVPTCANGRVIYLNFDGVTLTQGTSDATQNRAGWLQAATATAPAYRVGQMNRQADIAQVTAGIRAQLASFPITVVTARPATGQYVMIVFGGTAAQVASAFGGAVNRLDCGDVQRNDVAWISDGVTPSQLVVNYAVGAIGFGLGLTATTVPTDCMCGWDNQCTPVSTGPCTLTDNIPRDPAANQLCAGLTTQSETLAFTQAFCQ
;
A
#
# COMPACT_ATOMS: atom_id res chain seq x y z
N MET A 1 -3.14 -6.99 54.77
CA MET A 1 -2.03 -6.04 55.01
C MET A 1 -0.91 -6.42 54.04
N GLY A 2 -0.51 -5.65 53.04
CA GLY A 2 -0.78 -4.26 52.70
C GLY A 2 -0.92 -4.06 51.18
N TRP A 3 -1.50 -2.92 50.83
CA TRP A 3 -1.70 -2.45 49.46
C TRP A 3 -0.52 -1.57 49.05
N PHE A 4 0.05 -1.82 47.86
CA PHE A 4 0.97 -0.90 47.21
C PHE A 4 0.19 -0.09 46.17
N VAL A 5 0.07 1.22 46.40
CA VAL A 5 -0.43 2.19 45.43
C VAL A 5 0.78 2.77 44.71
N ILE A 6 0.90 2.51 43.41
CA ILE A 6 1.89 3.18 42.55
C ILE A 6 1.16 4.34 41.85
N ALA A 7 1.49 5.56 42.27
CA ALA A 7 1.08 6.78 41.60
C ALA A 7 2.06 7.07 40.45
N SER A 8 1.60 6.92 39.21
CA SER A 8 2.36 7.32 38.02
C SER A 8 2.11 8.79 37.73
N LEU A 9 3.16 9.61 37.80
CA LEU A 9 3.16 10.99 37.31
C LEU A 9 3.10 11.01 35.77
N LEU A 10 2.07 11.63 35.22
CA LEU A 10 2.00 12.06 33.82
C LEU A 10 2.62 13.45 33.71
N VAL A 11 3.77 13.56 33.05
CA VAL A 11 4.33 14.85 32.62
C VAL A 11 3.94 15.04 31.15
N VAL A 12 2.98 15.94 30.90
CA VAL A 12 2.60 16.39 29.56
C VAL A 12 3.39 17.66 29.27
N THR A 13 4.50 17.54 28.55
CA THR A 13 5.17 18.71 27.95
C THR A 13 4.54 18.99 26.59
N ALA A 14 3.62 19.96 26.59
CA ALA A 14 3.10 20.57 25.38
C ALA A 14 4.12 21.59 24.86
N CYS A 15 4.73 21.34 23.70
CA CYS A 15 5.39 22.38 22.92
C CYS A 15 4.35 23.02 22.00
N GLY A 16 3.91 24.23 22.37
CA GLY A 16 3.16 25.11 21.50
C GLY A 16 4.06 25.66 20.39
N ALA A 17 3.52 25.73 19.18
CA ALA A 17 4.05 26.56 18.11
C ALA A 17 2.94 27.56 17.72
N GLU A 18 3.09 28.79 18.22
CA GLU A 18 2.28 29.94 17.79
C GLU A 18 2.92 30.54 16.54
N LEU A 19 2.16 30.61 15.44
CA LEU A 19 2.52 31.45 14.30
C LEU A 19 1.90 32.84 14.51
N GLY A 20 2.65 33.69 15.20
CA GLY A 20 2.45 35.13 15.21
C GLY A 20 2.88 35.72 13.87
N GLY A 21 1.93 36.30 13.15
CA GLY A 21 2.16 36.98 11.88
C GLY A 21 1.10 38.02 11.60
N THR A 22 1.07 39.11 12.38
CA THR A 22 0.33 40.32 12.05
C THR A 22 1.06 41.05 10.92
N GLY A 23 0.63 40.79 9.69
CA GLY A 23 1.10 41.46 8.48
C GLY A 23 -0.08 41.83 7.60
N GLN A 24 -0.83 42.86 8.02
CA GLN A 24 -1.93 43.45 7.26
C GLN A 24 -1.34 44.31 6.13
N ALA A 25 -1.33 43.78 4.91
CA ALA A 25 -1.16 44.56 3.69
C ALA A 25 -2.49 44.52 2.93
N THR A 26 -3.18 45.65 2.89
CA THR A 26 -4.36 45.88 2.03
C THR A 26 -3.88 46.27 0.64
N PRO A 27 -4.26 45.54 -0.43
CA PRO A 27 -4.24 46.08 -1.78
C PRO A 27 -5.61 46.70 -2.06
N ASP A 28 -5.65 48.03 -2.05
CA ASP A 28 -6.68 48.79 -2.75
C ASP A 28 -6.37 48.72 -4.25
N ALA A 29 -7.26 48.11 -5.02
CA ALA A 29 -7.27 48.20 -6.48
C ALA A 29 -8.74 48.28 -6.92
N SER A 30 -9.26 49.49 -6.83
CA SER A 30 -10.41 49.94 -7.60
C SER A 30 -10.05 50.05 -9.08
N GLY A 31 -10.92 49.53 -9.97
CA GLY A 31 -10.97 49.94 -11.38
C GLY A 31 -11.08 48.82 -12.42
N GLY A 32 -12.32 48.46 -12.75
CA GLY A 32 -12.87 48.56 -14.12
C GLY A 32 -12.30 47.72 -15.27
N GLY A 33 -13.23 47.12 -16.02
CA GLY A 33 -13.05 46.86 -17.46
C GLY A 33 -13.04 45.38 -17.81
N GLY A 34 -13.98 44.98 -18.67
CA GLY A 34 -14.17 43.61 -19.12
C GLY A 34 -13.25 43.17 -20.26
N ASP A 35 -13.69 42.06 -20.83
CA ASP A 35 -13.31 41.40 -22.07
C ASP A 35 -12.24 40.31 -22.01
N GLY A 36 -12.63 39.15 -22.56
CA GLY A 36 -11.71 38.18 -23.14
C GLY A 36 -11.46 36.96 -22.27
N GLY A 37 -12.49 36.13 -22.10
CA GLY A 37 -12.28 34.75 -21.66
C GLY A 37 -11.30 34.04 -22.58
N VAL A 38 -10.09 33.79 -22.06
CA VAL A 38 -9.20 32.76 -22.59
C VAL A 38 -9.14 31.73 -21.47
N ASN A 39 -9.90 30.65 -21.61
CA ASN A 39 -9.70 29.43 -20.83
C ASN A 39 -8.31 28.91 -21.18
N VAL A 40 -7.29 29.39 -20.46
CA VAL A 40 -5.97 28.75 -20.38
C VAL A 40 -6.03 27.61 -19.35
N ASP A 41 -7.05 26.76 -19.48
CA ASP A 41 -6.96 25.35 -19.11
C ASP A 41 -6.20 24.65 -20.24
N ALA A 42 -4.98 25.14 -20.52
CA ALA A 42 -4.01 24.33 -21.21
C ALA A 42 -3.75 23.17 -20.25
N ALA A 43 -4.46 22.07 -20.47
CA ALA A 43 -4.15 20.79 -19.88
C ALA A 43 -2.64 20.65 -19.98
N ILE A 44 -1.96 20.71 -18.82
CA ILE A 44 -0.56 20.33 -18.74
C ILE A 44 -0.57 18.93 -19.31
N ASP A 45 -0.03 18.83 -20.52
CA ASP A 45 0.09 17.60 -21.28
C ASP A 45 0.86 16.68 -20.36
N ALA A 46 0.12 15.85 -19.62
CA ALA A 46 0.67 15.00 -18.59
C ALA A 46 1.64 14.11 -19.35
N LEU A 47 2.94 14.38 -19.19
CA LEU A 47 4.01 13.68 -19.89
C LEU A 47 3.62 12.22 -19.91
N ALA A 48 3.34 11.69 -21.11
CA ALA A 48 2.83 10.35 -21.26
C ALA A 48 3.84 9.41 -20.59
N VAL A 49 3.53 8.97 -19.38
CA VAL A 49 4.36 8.02 -18.66
C VAL A 49 4.39 6.80 -19.56
N PRO A 50 5.58 6.33 -20.00
CA PRO A 50 5.66 5.21 -20.92
C PRO A 50 4.85 4.06 -20.35
N THR A 51 3.72 3.73 -20.98
CA THR A 51 2.89 2.62 -20.51
C THR A 51 3.67 1.34 -20.77
N CYS A 52 3.87 0.57 -19.71
CA CYS A 52 4.54 -0.69 -19.79
C CYS A 52 3.88 -1.65 -20.78
N ALA A 53 4.70 -2.36 -21.57
CA ALA A 53 4.24 -3.13 -22.73
C ALA A 53 3.27 -4.27 -22.35
N ASN A 54 3.35 -4.80 -21.13
CA ASN A 54 2.50 -5.89 -20.69
C ASN A 54 1.12 -5.44 -20.17
N GLY A 55 0.92 -4.13 -19.94
CA GLY A 55 -0.36 -3.54 -19.53
C GLY A 55 -0.90 -4.01 -18.17
N ARG A 56 -0.09 -4.66 -17.33
CA ARG A 56 -0.50 -5.11 -16.00
C ARG A 56 -0.65 -3.91 -15.07
N VAL A 57 -1.73 -3.88 -14.30
CA VAL A 57 -2.01 -2.78 -13.36
C VAL A 57 -2.14 -3.28 -11.93
N ILE A 58 -2.06 -2.36 -10.98
CA ILE A 58 -2.39 -2.62 -9.57
C ILE A 58 -3.78 -2.05 -9.31
N TYR A 59 -4.70 -2.91 -8.88
CA TYR A 59 -6.05 -2.53 -8.45
C TYR A 59 -6.13 -2.50 -6.92
N LEU A 60 -6.48 -1.35 -6.37
CA LEU A 60 -6.73 -1.15 -4.94
C LEU A 60 -8.23 -1.25 -4.66
N ASN A 61 -8.67 -2.36 -4.06
CA ASN A 61 -10.08 -2.60 -3.73
C ASN A 61 -10.38 -2.16 -2.30
N PHE A 62 -11.05 -1.01 -2.14
CA PHE A 62 -11.47 -0.47 -0.85
C PHE A 62 -12.96 -0.70 -0.53
N ASP A 63 -13.72 -1.24 -1.48
CA ASP A 63 -15.19 -1.35 -1.39
C ASP A 63 -15.66 -2.69 -0.82
N GLY A 64 -14.73 -3.61 -0.59
CA GLY A 64 -15.00 -4.96 -0.11
C GLY A 64 -15.20 -5.95 -1.26
N VAL A 65 -15.10 -7.23 -0.94
CA VAL A 65 -15.23 -8.32 -1.92
C VAL A 65 -15.40 -9.66 -1.21
N THR A 66 -16.18 -10.55 -1.82
CA THR A 66 -16.19 -11.97 -1.46
C THR A 66 -15.10 -12.69 -2.25
N LEU A 67 -14.18 -13.32 -1.52
CA LEU A 67 -13.12 -14.14 -2.06
C LEU A 67 -13.49 -15.62 -1.94
N THR A 68 -13.01 -16.40 -2.90
CA THR A 68 -13.08 -17.86 -2.88
C THR A 68 -11.66 -18.42 -2.76
N GLN A 69 -11.52 -19.56 -2.09
CA GLN A 69 -10.23 -20.23 -2.01
C GLN A 69 -9.88 -20.83 -3.39
N GLY A 70 -8.62 -20.68 -3.81
CA GLY A 70 -8.11 -21.34 -5.00
C GLY A 70 -6.73 -20.82 -5.39
N THR A 71 -6.23 -21.23 -6.55
CA THR A 71 -5.08 -20.55 -7.16
C THR A 71 -5.38 -19.06 -7.29
N SER A 72 -4.43 -18.22 -6.91
CA SER A 72 -4.55 -16.76 -6.89
C SER A 72 -4.97 -16.24 -8.28
N ASP A 73 -6.14 -15.61 -8.34
CA ASP A 73 -6.67 -15.00 -9.57
C ASP A 73 -7.66 -13.87 -9.22
N ALA A 74 -7.18 -12.65 -9.33
CA ALA A 74 -7.89 -11.41 -9.07
C ALA A 74 -9.05 -11.17 -10.03
N THR A 75 -9.01 -11.74 -11.24
CA THR A 75 -10.11 -11.64 -12.22
C THR A 75 -11.32 -12.47 -11.77
N GLN A 76 -11.07 -13.51 -10.98
CA GLN A 76 -12.06 -14.46 -10.48
C GLN A 76 -12.31 -14.36 -8.96
N ASN A 77 -11.72 -13.39 -8.26
CA ASN A 77 -11.75 -13.26 -6.81
C ASN A 77 -11.28 -14.54 -6.08
N ARG A 78 -10.21 -15.17 -6.59
CA ARG A 78 -9.60 -16.34 -5.97
C ARG A 78 -8.34 -15.96 -5.22
N ALA A 79 -8.24 -16.39 -3.97
CA ALA A 79 -7.10 -16.10 -3.12
C ALA A 79 -6.43 -17.39 -2.65
N GLY A 80 -5.12 -17.51 -2.89
CA GLY A 80 -4.32 -18.68 -2.53
C GLY A 80 -4.00 -18.83 -1.05
N TRP A 81 -4.18 -17.76 -0.27
CA TRP A 81 -3.89 -17.70 1.16
C TRP A 81 -5.14 -17.92 2.05
N LEU A 82 -6.33 -18.02 1.44
CA LEU A 82 -7.60 -18.15 2.16
C LEU A 82 -7.68 -19.50 2.90
N GLN A 83 -8.09 -19.49 4.18
CA GLN A 83 -8.22 -20.72 4.99
C GLN A 83 -9.65 -21.32 4.99
N ALA A 84 -10.63 -20.61 4.44
CA ALA A 84 -12.00 -21.08 4.27
C ALA A 84 -12.36 -21.13 2.79
N ALA A 85 -13.37 -21.93 2.41
CA ALA A 85 -13.81 -22.03 1.01
C ALA A 85 -14.24 -20.66 0.43
N THR A 86 -14.86 -19.83 1.26
CA THR A 86 -15.25 -18.45 0.94
C THR A 86 -15.09 -17.56 2.16
N ALA A 87 -14.72 -16.31 1.96
CA ALA A 87 -14.72 -15.29 2.99
C ALA A 87 -15.03 -13.91 2.38
N THR A 88 -15.47 -12.94 3.18
CA THR A 88 -15.84 -11.61 2.67
C THR A 88 -15.08 -10.53 3.42
N ALA A 89 -14.28 -9.77 2.68
CA ALA A 89 -13.72 -8.52 3.17
C ALA A 89 -14.82 -7.45 3.11
N PRO A 90 -15.18 -6.81 4.25
CA PRO A 90 -16.01 -5.61 4.21
C PRO A 90 -15.24 -4.45 3.57
N ALA A 91 -15.97 -3.37 3.25
CA ALA A 91 -15.33 -2.14 2.78
C ALA A 91 -14.33 -1.60 3.82
N TYR A 92 -13.18 -1.12 3.33
CA TYR A 92 -12.10 -0.60 4.16
C TYR A 92 -12.61 0.49 5.11
N ARG A 93 -12.35 0.34 6.41
CA ARG A 93 -12.73 1.28 7.48
C ARG A 93 -14.18 1.74 7.39
N VAL A 94 -15.11 0.82 7.09
CA VAL A 94 -16.54 1.12 6.99
C VAL A 94 -17.04 1.79 8.29
N GLY A 95 -17.81 2.87 8.13
CA GLY A 95 -18.35 3.64 9.26
C GLY A 95 -17.38 4.62 9.94
N GLN A 96 -16.08 4.63 9.57
CA GLN A 96 -15.13 5.61 10.08
C GLN A 96 -15.29 6.97 9.39
N MET A 97 -15.31 8.06 10.17
CA MET A 97 -15.50 9.42 9.64
C MET A 97 -14.40 9.83 8.65
N ASN A 98 -13.17 9.37 8.87
CA ASN A 98 -12.00 9.68 8.04
C ASN A 98 -11.75 8.68 6.91
N ARG A 99 -12.67 7.73 6.63
CA ARG A 99 -12.47 6.67 5.62
C ARG A 99 -11.96 7.21 4.28
N GLN A 100 -12.59 8.26 3.75
CA GLN A 100 -12.21 8.79 2.43
C GLN A 100 -10.83 9.46 2.45
N ALA A 101 -10.48 10.16 3.54
CA ALA A 101 -9.16 10.74 3.70
C ALA A 101 -8.08 9.65 3.80
N ASP A 102 -8.36 8.56 4.52
CA ASP A 102 -7.45 7.41 4.62
C ASP A 102 -7.25 6.72 3.27
N ILE A 103 -8.33 6.47 2.50
CA ILE A 103 -8.27 5.89 1.16
C ILE A 103 -7.42 6.78 0.23
N ALA A 104 -7.64 8.09 0.27
CA ALA A 104 -6.89 9.04 -0.54
C ALA A 104 -5.39 9.03 -0.14
N GLN A 105 -5.08 9.03 1.15
CA GLN A 105 -3.70 8.98 1.66
C GLN A 105 -2.99 7.69 1.26
N VAL A 106 -3.64 6.53 1.43
CA VAL A 106 -3.07 5.23 1.05
C VAL A 106 -2.85 5.14 -0.45
N THR A 107 -3.84 5.56 -1.25
CA THR A 107 -3.73 5.56 -2.72
C THR A 107 -2.60 6.47 -3.20
N ALA A 108 -2.50 7.67 -2.65
CA ALA A 108 -1.42 8.61 -2.97
C ALA A 108 -0.05 8.07 -2.55
N GLY A 109 0.06 7.48 -1.36
CA GLY A 109 1.30 6.90 -0.84
C GLY A 109 1.81 5.74 -1.71
N ILE A 110 0.94 4.81 -2.10
CA ILE A 110 1.31 3.69 -2.99
C ILE A 110 1.75 4.22 -4.35
N ARG A 111 1.01 5.17 -4.94
CA ARG A 111 1.40 5.80 -6.20
C ARG A 111 2.75 6.51 -6.11
N ALA A 112 3.01 7.22 -5.02
CA ALA A 112 4.27 7.91 -4.80
C ALA A 112 5.45 6.93 -4.67
N GLN A 113 5.29 5.84 -3.92
CA GLN A 113 6.33 4.81 -3.77
C GLN A 113 6.65 4.10 -5.09
N LEU A 114 5.64 3.92 -5.94
CA LEU A 114 5.81 3.23 -7.22
C LEU A 114 6.08 4.18 -8.39
N ALA A 115 6.20 5.49 -8.15
CA ALA A 115 6.33 6.50 -9.19
C ALA A 115 7.62 6.36 -10.04
N SER A 116 8.64 5.68 -9.52
CA SER A 116 9.87 5.38 -10.29
C SER A 116 9.69 4.27 -11.31
N PHE A 117 8.57 3.53 -11.23
CA PHE A 117 8.22 2.48 -12.19
C PHE A 117 7.09 2.97 -13.09
N PRO A 118 6.99 2.51 -14.34
CA PRO A 118 5.88 2.87 -15.22
C PRO A 118 4.61 2.04 -14.91
N ILE A 119 4.30 1.89 -13.62
CA ILE A 119 3.20 1.07 -13.10
C ILE A 119 1.95 1.94 -12.94
N THR A 120 0.82 1.45 -13.44
CA THR A 120 -0.47 2.11 -13.26
C THR A 120 -1.18 1.56 -12.03
N VAL A 121 -1.58 2.45 -11.12
CA VAL A 121 -2.35 2.13 -9.91
C VAL A 121 -3.76 2.70 -10.02
N VAL A 122 -4.76 1.83 -10.00
CA VAL A 122 -6.17 2.17 -10.16
C VAL A 122 -6.99 1.81 -8.92
N THR A 123 -8.06 2.56 -8.69
CA THR A 123 -9.07 2.28 -7.65
C THR A 123 -10.40 1.81 -8.25
N ALA A 124 -10.53 1.83 -9.58
CA ALA A 124 -11.62 1.22 -10.30
C ALA A 124 -11.17 -0.17 -10.81
N ARG A 125 -12.01 -1.19 -10.62
CA ARG A 125 -11.67 -2.56 -11.03
C ARG A 125 -11.49 -2.63 -12.56
N PRO A 126 -10.35 -3.13 -13.06
CA PRO A 126 -10.17 -3.38 -14.48
C PRO A 126 -11.20 -4.39 -15.00
N ALA A 127 -11.82 -4.10 -16.15
CA ALA A 127 -12.78 -5.02 -16.78
C ALA A 127 -12.10 -6.16 -17.55
N THR A 128 -10.87 -5.94 -18.00
CA THR A 128 -10.05 -6.86 -18.80
C THR A 128 -8.58 -6.70 -18.46
N GLY A 129 -7.74 -7.64 -18.90
CA GLY A 129 -6.30 -7.59 -18.71
C GLY A 129 -5.85 -8.18 -17.37
N GLN A 130 -4.53 -8.28 -17.20
CA GLN A 130 -3.93 -8.82 -15.99
C GLN A 130 -3.80 -7.73 -14.93
N TYR A 131 -4.08 -8.05 -13.68
CA TYR A 131 -3.87 -7.11 -12.58
C TYR A 131 -3.64 -7.81 -11.25
N VAL A 132 -2.82 -7.19 -10.41
CA VAL A 132 -2.73 -7.55 -8.98
C VAL A 132 -3.84 -6.80 -8.25
N MET A 133 -4.62 -7.50 -7.43
CA MET A 133 -5.62 -6.90 -6.56
C MET A 133 -5.14 -6.89 -5.13
N ILE A 134 -5.16 -5.71 -4.49
CA ILE A 134 -5.00 -5.59 -3.05
C ILE A 134 -6.38 -5.29 -2.46
N VAL A 135 -6.86 -6.18 -1.62
CA VAL A 135 -8.12 -6.02 -0.88
C VAL A 135 -7.84 -5.36 0.45
N PHE A 136 -8.46 -4.21 0.70
CA PHE A 136 -8.38 -3.50 1.97
C PHE A 136 -9.69 -3.67 2.74
N GLY A 137 -9.58 -4.03 4.02
CA GLY A 137 -10.73 -4.01 4.93
C GLY A 137 -10.91 -5.26 5.77
N GLY A 138 -11.66 -5.09 6.85
CA GLY A 138 -12.00 -6.15 7.79
C GLY A 138 -10.84 -6.62 8.64
N THR A 139 -11.10 -7.74 9.31
CA THR A 139 -10.19 -8.44 10.21
C THR A 139 -9.80 -9.80 9.63
N ALA A 140 -8.72 -10.39 10.15
CA ALA A 140 -8.26 -11.72 9.73
C ALA A 140 -9.38 -12.78 9.77
N ALA A 141 -10.23 -12.73 10.80
CA ALA A 141 -11.36 -13.65 10.94
C ALA A 141 -12.41 -13.48 9.82
N GLN A 142 -12.72 -12.24 9.42
CA GLN A 142 -13.73 -11.98 8.37
C GLN A 142 -13.27 -12.43 6.99
N VAL A 143 -11.97 -12.38 6.73
CA VAL A 143 -11.37 -12.83 5.48
C VAL A 143 -10.75 -14.23 5.56
N ALA A 144 -10.93 -14.96 6.68
CA ALA A 144 -10.32 -16.27 6.90
C ALA A 144 -8.81 -16.31 6.61
N SER A 145 -8.08 -15.27 7.04
CA SER A 145 -6.62 -15.20 6.95
C SER A 145 -5.98 -15.78 8.22
N ALA A 146 -4.84 -16.45 8.04
CA ALA A 146 -3.97 -16.87 9.16
C ALA A 146 -3.21 -15.70 9.80
N PHE A 147 -3.18 -14.55 9.14
CA PHE A 147 -2.34 -13.41 9.49
C PHE A 147 -3.18 -12.21 9.90
N GLY A 148 -2.72 -11.44 10.89
CA GLY A 148 -3.48 -10.32 11.47
C GLY A 148 -3.43 -9.00 10.68
N GLY A 149 -2.34 -8.75 9.95
CA GLY A 149 -2.02 -7.45 9.36
C GLY A 149 -2.17 -7.40 7.84
N ALA A 150 -1.37 -8.20 7.15
CA ALA A 150 -1.40 -8.32 5.69
C ALA A 150 -1.05 -9.75 5.29
N VAL A 151 -1.45 -10.14 4.08
CA VAL A 151 -1.08 -11.44 3.50
C VAL A 151 -1.06 -11.36 1.98
N ASN A 152 -0.12 -12.09 1.40
CA ASN A 152 -0.17 -12.55 0.02
C ASN A 152 0.45 -13.97 -0.02
N ARG A 153 0.30 -14.68 -1.14
CA ARG A 153 0.98 -15.97 -1.36
C ARG A 153 2.33 -15.71 -2.04
N LEU A 154 3.41 -16.33 -1.55
CA LEU A 154 4.70 -16.26 -2.23
C LEU A 154 4.60 -16.95 -3.59
N ASP A 155 4.97 -16.25 -4.66
CA ASP A 155 5.00 -16.77 -6.01
C ASP A 155 6.38 -16.56 -6.64
N CYS A 156 7.20 -17.60 -6.53
CA CYS A 156 8.58 -17.60 -6.99
C CYS A 156 8.67 -17.57 -8.51
N GLY A 157 8.70 -16.36 -9.07
CA GLY A 157 8.81 -16.11 -10.51
C GLY A 157 7.55 -15.52 -11.15
N ASP A 158 6.62 -14.98 -10.36
CA ASP A 158 5.42 -14.28 -10.86
C ASP A 158 4.62 -15.13 -11.88
N VAL A 159 4.44 -16.41 -11.55
CA VAL A 159 3.66 -17.36 -12.36
C VAL A 159 2.16 -17.02 -12.33
N GLN A 160 1.68 -16.43 -11.23
CA GLN A 160 0.32 -15.95 -10.99
C GLN A 160 0.22 -14.44 -11.18
N ARG A 161 0.16 -14.02 -12.44
CA ARG A 161 0.08 -12.59 -12.80
C ARG A 161 -1.16 -11.85 -12.26
N ASN A 162 -2.19 -12.57 -11.85
CA ASN A 162 -3.43 -12.02 -11.30
C ASN A 162 -3.49 -12.20 -9.77
N ASP A 163 -2.44 -11.82 -9.06
CA ASP A 163 -2.36 -12.09 -7.64
C ASP A 163 -3.38 -11.31 -6.78
N VAL A 164 -3.78 -11.91 -5.65
CA VAL A 164 -4.67 -11.29 -4.67
C VAL A 164 -3.97 -11.19 -3.33
N ALA A 165 -3.75 -9.96 -2.85
CA ALA A 165 -3.29 -9.67 -1.51
C ALA A 165 -4.43 -9.12 -0.64
N TRP A 166 -4.26 -9.17 0.68
CA TRP A 166 -5.17 -8.54 1.63
C TRP A 166 -4.44 -7.74 2.71
N ILE A 167 -5.03 -6.62 3.13
CA ILE A 167 -4.56 -5.77 4.23
C ILE A 167 -5.73 -5.44 5.17
N SER A 168 -5.49 -5.67 6.46
CA SER A 168 -6.44 -5.52 7.56
C SER A 168 -6.73 -4.06 7.90
N ASP A 169 -7.95 -3.78 8.38
CA ASP A 169 -8.33 -2.48 8.96
C ASP A 169 -7.49 -2.11 10.19
N GLY A 170 -6.96 -3.12 10.89
CA GLY A 170 -6.13 -2.95 12.09
C GLY A 170 -4.72 -2.40 11.82
N VAL A 171 -4.29 -2.33 10.55
CA VAL A 171 -2.98 -1.76 10.21
C VAL A 171 -3.03 -0.24 10.29
N THR A 172 -2.16 0.30 11.14
CA THR A 172 -2.05 1.74 11.43
C THR A 172 -0.59 2.05 11.81
N PRO A 173 -0.06 3.24 11.49
CA PRO A 173 -0.68 4.36 10.75
C PRO A 173 -0.85 4.06 9.24
N SER A 174 -1.49 4.97 8.49
CA SER A 174 -1.69 4.84 7.03
C SER A 174 -0.39 4.60 6.26
N GLN A 175 0.75 5.12 6.74
CA GLN A 175 2.05 4.86 6.12
C GLN A 175 2.46 3.38 6.21
N LEU A 176 2.11 2.69 7.30
CA LEU A 176 2.35 1.24 7.42
C LEU A 176 1.46 0.44 6.46
N VAL A 177 0.22 0.90 6.24
CA VAL A 177 -0.70 0.33 5.23
C VAL A 177 -0.07 0.42 3.83
N VAL A 178 0.52 1.57 3.51
CA VAL A 178 1.23 1.81 2.24
C VAL A 178 2.44 0.88 2.10
N ASN A 179 3.27 0.76 3.14
CA ASN A 179 4.45 -0.11 3.13
C ASN A 179 4.06 -1.59 2.97
N TYR A 180 3.01 -2.05 3.66
CA TYR A 180 2.46 -3.39 3.47
C TYR A 180 1.85 -3.60 2.10
N ALA A 181 1.20 -2.60 1.49
CA ALA A 181 0.70 -2.75 0.13
C ALA A 181 1.82 -3.01 -0.88
N VAL A 182 2.91 -2.25 -0.80
CA VAL A 182 4.07 -2.45 -1.69
C VAL A 182 4.76 -3.78 -1.40
N GLY A 183 5.01 -4.11 -0.13
CA GLY A 183 5.60 -5.41 0.22
C GLY A 183 4.73 -6.61 -0.17
N ALA A 184 3.40 -6.48 -0.12
CA ALA A 184 2.48 -7.55 -0.53
C ALA A 184 2.58 -7.85 -2.03
N ILE A 185 2.71 -6.80 -2.85
CA ILE A 185 3.00 -6.95 -4.27
C ILE A 185 4.34 -7.66 -4.43
N GLY A 186 5.39 -7.14 -3.78
CA GLY A 186 6.73 -7.73 -3.83
C GLY A 186 6.75 -9.22 -3.47
N PHE A 187 6.04 -9.62 -2.43
CA PHE A 187 5.92 -11.02 -2.02
C PHE A 187 5.24 -11.89 -3.07
N GLY A 188 4.20 -11.37 -3.73
CA GLY A 188 3.58 -12.01 -4.91
C GLY A 188 4.49 -12.05 -6.15
N LEU A 189 5.56 -11.26 -6.19
CA LEU A 189 6.57 -11.33 -7.27
C LEU A 189 7.73 -12.28 -6.93
N GLY A 190 7.69 -12.94 -5.77
CA GLY A 190 8.77 -13.83 -5.32
C GLY A 190 9.90 -13.13 -4.55
N LEU A 191 9.70 -11.88 -4.16
CA LEU A 191 10.55 -11.24 -3.15
C LEU A 191 10.23 -11.85 -1.79
N THR A 192 11.26 -12.07 -0.99
CA THR A 192 11.12 -12.66 0.35
C THR A 192 11.55 -11.65 1.40
N ALA A 193 11.31 -12.00 2.67
CA ALA A 193 11.64 -11.14 3.79
C ALA A 193 13.08 -10.62 3.73
N THR A 194 13.27 -9.40 4.21
CA THR A 194 14.57 -8.80 4.49
C THR A 194 14.65 -8.44 5.97
N THR A 195 15.86 -8.21 6.48
CA THR A 195 16.09 -7.79 7.87
C THR A 195 16.32 -6.28 8.01
N VAL A 196 16.15 -5.52 6.93
CA VAL A 196 16.41 -4.08 6.88
C VAL A 196 15.11 -3.33 7.21
N PRO A 197 14.99 -2.62 8.35
CA PRO A 197 13.72 -2.03 8.78
C PRO A 197 13.08 -1.04 7.81
N THR A 198 13.88 -0.38 6.98
CA THR A 198 13.43 0.58 5.97
C THR A 198 13.01 -0.07 4.66
N ASP A 199 13.24 -1.36 4.48
CA ASP A 199 12.95 -2.08 3.26
C ASP A 199 11.49 -2.56 3.19
N CYS A 200 10.89 -2.57 2.00
CA CYS A 200 9.48 -2.93 1.85
C CYS A 200 9.19 -4.40 2.16
N MET A 201 10.22 -5.26 2.13
CA MET A 201 10.10 -6.67 2.48
C MET A 201 10.40 -6.96 3.95
N CYS A 202 10.67 -5.94 4.78
CA CYS A 202 10.75 -6.11 6.22
C CYS A 202 9.38 -6.43 6.84
N GLY A 203 9.32 -7.50 7.63
CA GLY A 203 8.10 -7.98 8.31
C GLY A 203 7.27 -8.94 7.46
N TRP A 204 7.71 -9.24 6.25
CA TRP A 204 7.08 -10.22 5.38
C TRP A 204 7.57 -11.62 5.70
N ASP A 205 6.84 -12.33 6.56
CA ASP A 205 7.12 -13.71 6.95
C ASP A 205 8.45 -13.90 7.72
N ASN A 206 8.82 -12.87 8.49
CA ASN A 206 9.91 -12.89 9.45
C ASN A 206 9.61 -12.02 10.69
N GLN A 207 10.62 -11.80 11.54
CA GLN A 207 10.51 -10.98 12.77
C GLN A 207 10.96 -9.52 12.58
N CYS A 208 11.21 -9.08 11.34
CA CYS A 208 11.64 -7.72 11.09
C CYS A 208 10.48 -6.74 11.40
N THR A 209 10.78 -5.66 12.10
CA THR A 209 9.80 -4.61 12.42
C THR A 209 9.95 -3.47 11.42
N PRO A 210 9.00 -3.28 10.49
CA PRO A 210 9.11 -2.24 9.47
C PRO A 210 8.96 -0.85 10.08
N VAL A 211 9.64 0.13 9.48
CA VAL A 211 9.39 1.53 9.79
C VAL A 211 7.96 1.92 9.42
N SER A 212 7.32 2.70 10.29
CA SER A 212 5.94 3.18 10.11
C SER A 212 5.83 4.69 9.98
N THR A 213 6.95 5.41 10.16
CA THR A 213 7.02 6.88 10.12
C THR A 213 7.34 7.43 8.73
N GLY A 214 7.73 6.58 7.79
CA GLY A 214 8.09 6.97 6.43
C GLY A 214 7.90 5.85 5.41
N PRO A 215 8.03 6.16 4.12
CA PRO A 215 7.97 5.16 3.06
C PRO A 215 9.11 4.16 3.20
N CYS A 216 8.78 2.89 3.03
CA CYS A 216 9.79 1.87 2.79
C CYS A 216 10.48 2.08 1.42
N THR A 217 11.66 1.51 1.26
CA THR A 217 12.46 1.55 0.04
C THR A 217 12.39 0.22 -0.69
N LEU A 218 12.38 0.27 -2.02
CA LEU A 218 12.68 -0.87 -2.88
C LEU A 218 14.13 -0.78 -3.33
N THR A 219 14.92 -1.82 -3.10
CA THR A 219 16.37 -1.77 -3.32
C THR A 219 16.91 -2.88 -4.21
N ASP A 220 18.09 -2.63 -4.79
CA ASP A 220 18.83 -3.63 -5.56
C ASP A 220 19.86 -4.34 -4.69
N ASN A 221 20.08 -5.62 -4.99
CA ASN A 221 21.07 -6.47 -4.34
C ASN A 221 20.95 -6.50 -2.81
N ILE A 222 19.72 -6.52 -2.31
CA ILE A 222 19.45 -6.66 -0.88
C ILE A 222 19.49 -8.14 -0.47
N PRO A 223 20.16 -8.49 0.64
CA PRO A 223 20.14 -9.85 1.16
C PRO A 223 18.72 -10.27 1.58
N ARG A 224 18.34 -11.48 1.18
CA ARG A 224 17.14 -12.14 1.72
C ARG A 224 17.42 -12.58 3.15
N ASP A 225 16.42 -12.55 4.01
CA ASP A 225 16.51 -13.11 5.35
C ASP A 225 16.53 -14.65 5.27
N PRO A 226 17.65 -15.31 5.63
CA PRO A 226 17.72 -16.78 5.60
C PRO A 226 16.80 -17.45 6.63
N ALA A 227 16.26 -16.69 7.60
CA ALA A 227 15.34 -17.17 8.61
C ALA A 227 13.85 -16.87 8.30
N ALA A 228 13.54 -16.33 7.11
CA ALA A 228 12.15 -16.18 6.68
C ALA A 228 11.44 -17.56 6.60
N ASN A 229 10.16 -17.64 6.98
CA ASN A 229 9.46 -18.93 6.96
C ASN A 229 9.17 -19.42 5.53
N GLN A 230 9.18 -18.52 4.54
CA GLN A 230 9.05 -18.82 3.13
C GLN A 230 10.19 -18.22 2.33
N LEU A 231 10.75 -19.04 1.42
CA LEU A 231 11.88 -18.69 0.58
C LEU A 231 11.66 -19.19 -0.85
N CYS A 232 12.22 -18.46 -1.82
CA CYS A 232 12.41 -18.96 -3.17
C CYS A 232 13.75 -19.69 -3.27
N ALA A 233 13.75 -20.92 -3.78
CA ALA A 233 14.93 -21.76 -3.80
C ALA A 233 16.08 -21.15 -4.61
N GLY A 234 17.31 -21.28 -4.10
CA GLY A 234 18.53 -20.89 -4.81
C GLY A 234 18.85 -19.40 -4.85
N LEU A 235 18.08 -18.55 -4.16
CA LEU A 235 18.28 -17.10 -4.12
C LEU A 235 18.73 -16.65 -2.72
N THR A 236 19.86 -15.95 -2.63
CA THR A 236 20.38 -15.37 -1.38
C THR A 236 20.27 -13.85 -1.33
N THR A 237 20.14 -13.21 -2.50
CA THR A 237 19.85 -11.78 -2.66
C THR A 237 18.63 -11.59 -3.55
N GLN A 238 18.11 -10.38 -3.60
CA GLN A 238 17.06 -9.98 -4.52
C GLN A 238 17.31 -8.57 -5.07
N SER A 239 16.78 -8.31 -6.26
CA SER A 239 16.64 -6.97 -6.81
C SER A 239 15.15 -6.69 -6.92
N GLU A 240 14.68 -5.82 -6.04
CA GLU A 240 13.26 -5.52 -5.90
C GLU A 240 12.83 -4.61 -7.04
N THR A 241 13.68 -3.66 -7.42
CA THR A 241 13.41 -2.78 -8.56
C THR A 241 13.32 -3.56 -9.87
N LEU A 242 14.18 -4.57 -10.06
CA LEU A 242 14.13 -5.44 -11.24
C LEU A 242 12.86 -6.30 -11.23
N ALA A 243 12.49 -6.87 -10.08
CA ALA A 243 11.26 -7.67 -9.97
C ALA A 243 10.01 -6.86 -10.36
N PHE A 244 9.86 -5.64 -9.81
CA PHE A 244 8.76 -4.75 -10.18
C PHE A 244 8.81 -4.34 -11.65
N THR A 245 10.00 -3.99 -12.17
CA THR A 245 10.14 -3.60 -13.58
C THR A 245 9.83 -4.75 -14.53
N GLN A 246 10.29 -5.97 -14.24
CA GLN A 246 10.01 -7.15 -15.07
C GLN A 246 8.53 -7.50 -15.03
N ALA A 247 7.95 -7.64 -13.84
CA ALA A 247 6.58 -8.09 -13.66
C ALA A 247 5.53 -7.15 -14.27
N PHE A 248 5.82 -5.85 -14.30
CA PHE A 248 4.88 -4.85 -14.82
C PHE A 248 5.27 -4.28 -16.17
N CYS A 249 6.48 -4.52 -16.69
CA CYS A 249 6.94 -3.88 -17.94
C CYS A 249 7.55 -4.78 -19.00
N GLN A 250 7.81 -6.04 -18.67
CA GLN A 250 8.32 -7.05 -19.60
C GLN A 250 7.31 -8.20 -19.71
#